data_AF-A0A7W4QI44-F1
#
_entry.id   AF-A0A7W4QI44-F1
#
_cell.length_a   1.000
_cell.length_b   1.000
_cell.length_c   1.000
_cell.angle_alpha   90.00
_cell.angle_beta   90.00
_cell.angle_gamma   90.00
#
_symmetry.space_group_name_H-M   'P 1'
#
loop_
_entity.id
_entity.type
_entity.pdbx_description
1 polymer ?
#
loop_
_entity_poly.entity_id
_entity_poly.type
_entity_poly.pdbx_seq_one_letter_code
_entity_poly.pdbx_strand_id
1 'polypeptide(L)'
;MKKIFIIIPILIFVLSGCGLETKEAETFLKELSKNKSLSQYLSGEPTLEYTNSIKKYYEFKINLSMNKKFNKLSDKEKYKTLYQVYELIKDKGFSYKISCGDKYTCSVDELHAKYNNDDYTIDFKDGYSLNQLEKNDEVIFDVEDEKEKSKENLSEEETQSSSDQIIYDYMENEFNRITNYGENYTPEIHDSMVAELASKKFGITAEEANEIYVSMSMNKYK
;
A
#
# COMPACT_ATOMS: atom_id res chain seq x y z
N MET A 1 57.98 26.47 18.89
CA MET A 1 57.42 25.22 19.45
C MET A 1 56.35 24.70 18.50
N LYS A 2 56.63 23.63 17.75
CA LYS A 2 55.69 23.03 16.78
C LYS A 2 54.68 22.17 17.54
N LYS A 3 53.39 22.47 17.46
CA LYS A 3 52.32 21.67 18.07
C LYS A 3 52.03 20.47 17.17
N ILE A 4 52.30 19.27 17.68
CA ILE A 4 51.99 17.99 17.02
C ILE A 4 50.53 17.67 17.36
N PHE A 5 49.65 17.67 16.36
CA PHE A 5 48.31 17.15 16.48
C PHE A 5 48.35 15.63 16.30
N ILE A 6 48.18 14.89 17.38
CA ILE A 6 48.00 13.44 17.35
C ILE A 6 46.53 13.18 17.00
N ILE A 7 46.28 12.81 15.74
CA ILE A 7 44.97 12.32 15.31
C ILE A 7 44.90 10.87 15.75
N ILE A 8 44.14 10.59 16.81
CA ILE A 8 43.82 9.24 17.25
C ILE A 8 42.79 8.68 16.25
N PRO A 9 43.08 7.59 15.50
CA PRO A 9 42.07 6.94 14.70
C PRO A 9 41.12 6.23 15.67
N ILE A 10 39.89 6.74 15.76
CA ILE A 10 38.79 6.05 16.44
C ILE A 10 38.52 4.78 15.64
N LEU A 11 39.03 3.66 16.15
CA LEU A 11 38.63 2.33 15.71
C LEU A 11 37.14 2.20 16.05
N ILE A 12 36.27 2.38 15.06
CA ILE A 12 34.87 2.01 15.16
C ILE A 12 34.84 0.48 15.17
N PHE A 13 34.83 -0.10 16.36
CA PHE A 13 34.51 -1.50 16.58
C PHE A 13 33.06 -1.71 16.13
N VAL A 14 32.88 -2.17 14.89
CA VAL A 14 31.60 -2.73 14.46
C VAL A 14 31.49 -4.10 15.13
N LEU A 15 30.95 -4.11 16.35
CA LEU A 15 30.57 -5.33 17.04
C LEU A 15 29.45 -5.98 16.22
N SER A 16 29.81 -6.90 15.34
CA SER A 16 28.88 -7.84 14.70
C SER A 16 28.41 -8.87 15.73
N GLY A 17 27.64 -8.40 16.72
CA GLY A 17 26.78 -9.29 17.51
C GLY A 17 25.80 -9.99 16.55
N CYS A 18 25.44 -11.24 16.85
CA CYS A 18 24.44 -12.02 16.10
C CYS A 18 23.18 -11.18 15.82
N GLY A 19 23.16 -10.56 14.64
CA GLY A 19 22.26 -9.48 14.29
C GLY A 19 20.99 -9.99 13.63
N LEU A 20 20.01 -9.11 13.55
CA LEU A 20 18.83 -9.26 12.69
C LEU A 20 19.28 -9.64 11.26
N GLU A 21 18.70 -10.69 10.67
CA GLU A 21 19.03 -11.06 9.29
C GLU A 21 18.22 -10.16 8.33
N THR A 22 18.89 -9.17 7.72
CA THR A 22 18.26 -8.14 6.88
C THR A 22 18.36 -8.41 5.37
N LYS A 23 18.93 -9.55 4.95
CA LYS A 23 19.24 -9.83 3.54
C LYS A 23 18.03 -9.76 2.61
N GLU A 24 16.87 -10.26 3.05
CA GLU A 24 15.65 -10.20 2.25
C GLU A 24 15.18 -8.75 2.06
N ALA A 25 15.16 -7.97 3.14
CA ALA A 25 14.83 -6.55 3.09
C ALA A 25 15.83 -5.76 2.23
N GLU A 26 17.13 -6.03 2.34
CA GLU A 26 18.17 -5.43 1.50
C GLU A 26 18.00 -5.80 0.01
N THR A 27 17.58 -7.04 -0.28
CA THR A 27 17.28 -7.48 -1.64
C THR A 27 16.07 -6.73 -2.18
N PHE A 28 15.02 -6.60 -1.38
CA PHE A 28 13.83 -5.82 -1.72
C PHE A 28 14.19 -4.35 -2.01
N LEU A 29 15.02 -3.69 -1.18
CA LEU A 29 15.45 -2.31 -1.44
C LEU A 29 16.21 -2.17 -2.77
N LYS A 30 17.01 -3.17 -3.16
CA LYS A 30 17.71 -3.20 -4.46
C LYS A 30 16.76 -3.42 -5.65
N GLU A 31 15.67 -4.13 -5.45
CA GLU A 31 14.62 -4.27 -6.47
C GLU A 31 13.82 -2.96 -6.60
N LEU A 32 13.50 -2.35 -5.46
CA LEU A 32 12.80 -1.08 -5.36
C LEU A 32 13.56 0.04 -6.09
N SER A 33 14.89 0.12 -5.90
CA SER A 33 15.74 1.09 -6.58
C SER A 33 15.80 0.93 -8.10
N LYS A 34 15.48 -0.26 -8.62
CA LYS A 34 15.45 -0.59 -10.05
C LYS A 34 14.05 -0.53 -10.65
N ASN A 35 13.01 -0.36 -9.83
CA ASN A 35 11.64 -0.29 -10.30
C ASN A 35 11.48 0.90 -11.25
N LYS A 36 10.98 0.68 -12.47
CA LYS A 36 10.89 1.75 -13.49
C LYS A 36 10.00 2.92 -13.06
N SER A 37 8.92 2.63 -12.35
CA SER A 37 7.96 3.64 -11.92
C SER A 37 8.53 4.53 -10.82
N LEU A 38 9.34 3.98 -9.90
CA LEU A 38 9.93 4.71 -8.79
C LEU A 38 11.33 5.29 -9.08
N SER A 39 12.21 4.54 -9.74
CA SER A 39 13.65 4.86 -9.90
C SER A 39 13.91 6.23 -10.52
N GLN A 40 13.05 6.69 -11.43
CA GLN A 40 13.15 8.01 -12.04
C GLN A 40 12.96 9.18 -11.05
N TYR A 41 12.38 8.92 -9.88
CA TYR A 41 12.09 9.88 -8.82
C TYR A 41 13.10 9.83 -7.67
N LEU A 42 13.99 8.84 -7.63
CA LEU A 42 15.00 8.70 -6.58
C LEU A 42 16.23 9.59 -6.87
N SER A 43 16.85 10.09 -5.80
CA SER A 43 18.16 10.78 -5.81
C SER A 43 19.27 9.95 -5.16
N GLY A 44 18.93 8.87 -4.46
CA GLY A 44 19.86 7.96 -3.81
C GLY A 44 19.26 6.56 -3.65
N GLU A 45 20.04 5.64 -3.07
CA GLU A 45 19.56 4.29 -2.79
C GLU A 45 18.53 4.31 -1.64
N PRO A 46 17.43 3.54 -1.74
CA PRO A 46 16.54 3.30 -0.62
C PRO A 46 17.28 2.72 0.57
N THR A 47 16.90 3.13 1.78
CA THR A 47 17.50 2.65 3.03
C THR A 47 16.45 2.08 3.97
N LEU A 48 16.88 1.20 4.86
CA LEU A 48 16.05 0.59 5.88
C LEU A 48 16.44 1.15 7.24
N GLU A 49 15.48 1.65 7.99
CA GLU A 49 15.60 1.88 9.41
C GLU A 49 14.75 0.84 10.15
N TYR A 50 15.20 0.39 11.32
CA TYR A 50 14.44 -0.54 12.11
C TYR A 50 14.54 -0.26 13.59
N THR A 51 13.40 -0.40 14.27
CA THR A 51 13.32 -0.31 15.72
C THR A 51 12.91 -1.65 16.29
N ASN A 52 13.57 -2.05 17.37
CA ASN A 52 13.21 -3.27 18.11
C ASN A 52 11.96 -2.97 18.93
N SER A 53 10.80 -3.51 18.51
CA SER A 53 9.62 -3.52 19.37
C SER A 53 9.74 -4.73 20.31
N ILE A 54 9.34 -4.52 21.56
CA ILE A 54 9.41 -5.51 22.63
C ILE A 54 8.83 -6.86 22.16
N LYS A 55 9.63 -7.95 22.23
CA LYS A 55 9.27 -9.38 21.94
C LYS A 55 9.46 -9.88 20.50
N LYS A 56 10.69 -9.79 19.94
CA LYS A 56 11.07 -10.46 18.67
C LYS A 56 10.33 -9.94 17.43
N TYR A 57 9.74 -8.75 17.51
CA TYR A 57 9.07 -8.09 16.39
C TYR A 57 9.83 -6.82 16.05
N TYR A 58 10.21 -6.68 14.79
CA TYR A 58 10.90 -5.50 14.29
C TYR A 58 10.00 -4.72 13.35
N GLU A 59 9.99 -3.42 13.56
CA GLU A 59 9.28 -2.49 12.71
C GLU A 59 10.30 -1.88 11.74
N PHE A 60 10.07 -2.06 10.45
CA PHE A 60 10.90 -1.50 9.39
C PHE A 60 10.27 -0.24 8.83
N LYS A 61 11.12 0.77 8.66
CA LYS A 61 10.81 2.00 7.96
C LYS A 61 11.66 2.09 6.71
N ILE A 62 11.02 2.27 5.56
CA ILE A 62 11.73 2.49 4.30
C ILE A 62 11.93 3.97 4.14
N ASN A 63 13.18 4.38 3.93
CA ASN A 63 13.56 5.76 3.68
C ASN A 63 13.99 5.90 2.21
N LEU A 64 13.28 6.74 1.45
CA LEU A 64 13.56 7.11 0.08
C LEU A 64 14.12 8.54 0.02
N SER A 65 15.26 8.71 -0.66
CA SER A 65 15.73 10.05 -1.03
C SER A 65 15.18 10.41 -2.39
N MET A 66 14.38 11.47 -2.47
CA MET A 66 13.68 11.87 -3.70
C MET A 66 14.43 12.97 -4.45
N ASN A 67 14.18 13.07 -5.75
CA ASN A 67 14.78 14.09 -6.62
C ASN A 67 13.75 15.17 -7.01
N LYS A 68 14.21 16.22 -7.70
CA LYS A 68 13.37 17.35 -8.10
C LYS A 68 12.17 16.99 -9.00
N LYS A 69 12.18 15.84 -9.69
CA LYS A 69 11.04 15.40 -10.51
C LYS A 69 9.88 14.95 -9.63
N PHE A 70 10.15 14.31 -8.51
CA PHE A 70 9.13 13.91 -7.53
C PHE A 70 8.40 15.14 -6.99
N ASN A 71 9.14 16.18 -6.60
CA ASN A 71 8.55 17.40 -6.02
C ASN A 71 7.66 18.17 -7.01
N LYS A 72 7.75 17.90 -8.32
CA LYS A 72 6.90 18.52 -9.35
C LYS A 72 5.57 17.81 -9.55
N LEU A 73 5.40 16.61 -8.99
CA LEU A 73 4.16 15.86 -9.04
C LEU A 73 3.08 16.56 -8.20
N SER A 74 1.83 16.47 -8.65
CA SER A 74 0.68 16.76 -7.79
C SER A 74 0.63 15.80 -6.59
N ASP A 75 -0.08 16.15 -5.52
CA ASP A 75 -0.10 15.32 -4.31
C ASP A 75 -0.72 13.94 -4.57
N LYS A 76 -1.72 13.87 -5.45
CA LYS A 76 -2.26 12.62 -5.98
C LYS A 76 -1.24 11.76 -6.71
N GLU A 77 -0.39 12.37 -7.54
CA GLU A 77 0.67 11.67 -8.26
C GLU A 77 1.81 11.25 -7.32
N LYS A 78 2.13 12.05 -6.29
CA LYS A 78 3.06 11.67 -5.23
C LYS A 78 2.54 10.45 -4.49
N TYR A 79 1.29 10.48 -4.04
CA TYR A 79 0.63 9.34 -3.38
C TYR A 79 0.68 8.09 -4.26
N LYS A 80 0.23 8.17 -5.52
CA LYS A 80 0.24 7.01 -6.44
C LYS A 80 1.64 6.44 -6.64
N THR A 81 2.66 7.31 -6.72
CA THR A 81 4.06 6.91 -6.89
C THR A 81 4.58 6.16 -5.66
N LEU A 82 4.26 6.65 -4.46
CA LEU A 82 4.68 6.05 -3.19
C LEU A 82 3.87 4.80 -2.84
N TYR A 83 2.58 4.77 -3.13
CA TYR A 83 1.69 3.62 -2.93
C TYR A 83 2.12 2.39 -3.75
N GLN A 84 2.79 2.58 -4.88
CA GLN A 84 3.40 1.46 -5.62
C GLN A 84 4.43 0.68 -4.78
N VAL A 85 5.10 1.33 -3.83
CA VAL A 85 6.01 0.63 -2.92
C VAL A 85 5.24 -0.35 -2.05
N TYR A 86 4.08 0.04 -1.54
CA TYR A 86 3.18 -0.84 -0.79
C TYR A 86 2.71 -2.03 -1.63
N GLU A 87 2.28 -1.83 -2.88
CA GLU A 87 1.88 -2.93 -3.76
C GLU A 87 3.05 -3.90 -4.02
N LEU A 88 4.29 -3.39 -4.19
CA LEU A 88 5.46 -4.26 -4.34
C LEU A 88 5.78 -5.05 -3.07
N ILE A 89 5.56 -4.47 -1.88
CA ILE A 89 5.68 -5.18 -0.59
C ILE A 89 4.64 -6.32 -0.55
N LYS A 90 3.39 -6.00 -0.85
CA LYS A 90 2.27 -6.95 -0.87
C LYS A 90 2.49 -8.10 -1.85
N ASP A 91 2.91 -7.82 -3.09
CA ASP A 91 3.16 -8.82 -4.14
C ASP A 91 4.23 -9.84 -3.77
N LYS A 92 5.21 -9.43 -2.96
CA LYS A 92 6.26 -10.33 -2.46
C LYS A 92 5.77 -11.23 -1.32
N GLY A 93 4.49 -11.18 -0.98
CA GLY A 93 3.92 -11.93 0.13
C GLY A 93 4.32 -11.35 1.50
N PHE A 94 4.94 -10.17 1.54
CA PHE A 94 5.33 -9.50 2.78
C PHE A 94 4.14 -8.91 3.55
N SER A 95 2.92 -9.37 3.24
CA SER A 95 1.62 -8.84 3.64
C SER A 95 1.64 -8.04 4.93
N TYR A 96 2.24 -8.53 6.02
CA TYR A 96 2.66 -7.69 7.16
C TYR A 96 3.93 -8.22 7.86
N LYS A 97 4.66 -9.16 7.22
CA LYS A 97 5.72 -9.99 7.85
C LYS A 97 6.84 -10.32 6.85
N ILE A 98 7.83 -9.44 6.71
CA ILE A 98 9.15 -9.76 6.16
C ILE A 98 9.82 -10.83 7.06
N SER A 99 10.33 -11.89 6.44
CA SER A 99 11.20 -12.83 7.12
C SER A 99 12.55 -12.14 7.37
N CYS A 100 12.90 -11.99 8.63
CA CYS A 100 14.18 -11.44 9.07
C CYS A 100 14.98 -12.46 9.89
N GLY A 101 14.92 -13.70 9.40
CA GLY A 101 15.42 -14.91 10.03
C GLY A 101 14.37 -15.65 10.85
N ASP A 102 14.62 -16.93 11.11
CA ASP A 102 13.68 -17.89 11.72
C ASP A 102 13.18 -17.51 13.13
N LYS A 103 13.81 -16.51 13.76
CA LYS A 103 13.57 -16.13 15.16
C LYS A 103 12.73 -14.87 15.32
N TYR A 104 12.51 -14.13 14.24
CA TYR A 104 11.94 -12.79 14.28
C TYR A 104 10.82 -12.64 13.28
N THR A 105 9.92 -11.70 13.57
CA THR A 105 8.92 -11.23 12.62
C THR A 105 9.22 -9.77 12.34
N CYS A 106 9.28 -9.37 11.07
CA CYS A 106 9.50 -7.98 10.69
C CYS A 106 8.32 -7.45 9.91
N SER A 107 7.82 -6.24 10.16
CA SER A 107 6.82 -5.60 9.31
C SER A 107 7.42 -4.36 8.66
N VAL A 108 6.96 -3.98 7.47
CA VAL A 108 7.20 -2.62 6.98
C VAL A 108 6.00 -1.79 7.38
N ASP A 109 6.28 -0.80 8.20
CA ASP A 109 5.24 -0.02 8.85
C ASP A 109 5.09 1.35 8.24
N GLU A 110 6.19 1.96 7.83
CA GLU A 110 6.17 3.34 7.33
C GLU A 110 7.09 3.47 6.12
N LEU A 111 6.66 4.31 5.17
CA LEU A 111 7.45 4.77 4.05
C LEU A 111 7.67 6.27 4.20
N HIS A 112 8.94 6.68 4.31
CA HIS A 112 9.36 8.08 4.30
C HIS A 112 10.01 8.41 2.97
N ALA A 113 9.53 9.44 2.30
CA ALA A 113 10.10 9.97 1.08
C ALA A 113 10.57 11.41 1.30
N LYS A 114 11.89 11.61 1.35
CA LYS A 114 12.49 12.89 1.74
C LYS A 114 12.94 13.72 0.53
N TYR A 115 12.56 14.98 0.51
CA TYR A 115 13.07 15.98 -0.44
C TYR A 115 13.37 17.29 0.28
N ASN A 116 14.65 17.67 0.35
CA ASN A 116 15.11 18.79 1.17
C ASN A 116 14.66 18.66 2.64
N ASN A 117 13.80 19.57 3.11
CA ASN A 117 13.24 19.56 4.47
C ASN A 117 11.84 18.93 4.53
N ASP A 118 11.29 18.52 3.40
CA ASP A 118 9.98 17.88 3.36
C ASP A 118 10.14 16.37 3.55
N ASP A 119 9.37 15.82 4.48
CA ASP A 119 9.20 14.38 4.66
C ASP A 119 7.77 14.00 4.28
N TYR A 120 7.64 13.10 3.31
CA TYR A 120 6.35 12.59 2.84
C TYR A 120 6.15 11.18 3.36
N THR A 121 5.05 10.93 4.07
CA THR A 121 4.83 9.68 4.80
C THR A 121 3.58 8.95 4.29
N ILE A 122 3.70 7.63 4.14
CA ILE A 122 2.55 6.71 4.11
C ILE A 122 2.75 5.70 5.23
N ASP A 123 1.76 5.61 6.12
CA ASP A 123 1.70 4.60 7.18
C ASP A 123 0.96 3.35 6.66
N PHE A 124 1.58 2.19 6.81
CA PHE A 124 1.08 0.89 6.39
C PHE A 124 0.45 0.08 7.55
N LYS A 125 0.56 0.55 8.80
CA LYS A 125 0.09 -0.16 10.00
C LYS A 125 -1.42 -0.30 10.05
N ASP A 126 -2.14 0.69 9.55
CA ASP A 126 -3.60 0.65 9.48
C ASP A 126 -4.12 0.97 8.07
N GLY A 127 -5.24 0.34 7.71
CA GLY A 127 -5.82 0.46 6.37
C GLY A 127 -6.41 1.85 6.08
N TYR A 128 -6.53 2.71 7.10
CA TYR A 128 -7.06 4.06 6.98
C TYR A 128 -5.94 5.04 6.58
N SER A 129 -4.83 5.05 7.31
CA SER A 129 -3.65 5.87 7.04
C SER A 129 -2.95 5.46 5.74
N LEU A 130 -3.13 4.21 5.30
CA LEU A 130 -2.69 3.75 3.98
C LEU A 130 -3.31 4.57 2.83
N ASN A 131 -4.50 5.15 3.02
CA ASN A 131 -5.19 5.98 2.04
C ASN A 131 -4.74 7.45 2.08
N GLN A 132 -3.81 7.80 2.96
CA GLN A 132 -3.36 9.17 3.19
C GLN A 132 -1.91 9.35 2.76
N LEU A 133 -1.61 10.56 2.29
CA LEU A 133 -0.25 11.05 2.16
C LEU A 133 -0.08 12.22 3.11
N GLU A 134 0.86 12.06 4.03
CA GLU A 134 1.26 13.14 4.92
C GLU A 134 2.49 13.85 4.38
N LYS A 135 2.61 15.13 4.70
CA LYS A 135 3.80 15.94 4.53
C LYS A 135 4.11 16.64 5.83
N ASN A 136 5.26 16.33 6.43
CA ASN A 136 5.66 16.90 7.73
C ASN A 136 4.54 16.76 8.79
N ASP A 137 3.95 15.57 8.89
CA ASP A 137 2.86 15.22 9.81
C ASP A 137 1.50 15.90 9.53
N GLU A 138 1.33 16.53 8.36
CA GLU A 138 0.05 17.09 7.90
C GLU A 138 -0.49 16.28 6.70
N VAL A 139 -1.75 15.85 6.75
CA VAL A 139 -2.42 15.17 5.63
C VAL A 139 -2.59 16.14 4.46
N ILE A 140 -1.91 15.87 3.35
CA ILE A 140 -1.97 16.68 2.12
C ILE A 140 -2.79 16.02 1.00
N PHE A 141 -3.08 14.72 1.13
CA PHE A 141 -3.92 13.99 0.20
C PHE A 141 -4.58 12.83 0.93
N ASP A 142 -5.88 12.66 0.68
CA ASP A 142 -6.69 11.55 1.18
C ASP A 142 -7.53 10.99 0.02
N VAL A 143 -7.44 9.68 -0.21
CA VAL A 143 -8.21 8.99 -1.26
C VAL A 143 -9.72 9.08 -1.01
N GLU A 144 -10.16 9.08 0.26
CA GLU A 144 -11.56 9.17 0.63
C GLU A 144 -12.12 10.56 0.30
N ASP A 145 -11.42 11.62 0.69
CA ASP A 145 -11.79 13.01 0.35
C ASP A 145 -11.90 13.23 -1.17
N GLU A 146 -10.99 12.63 -1.95
CA GLU A 146 -11.03 12.71 -3.41
C GLU A 146 -12.25 12.00 -4.01
N LYS A 147 -12.66 10.87 -3.41
CA LYS A 147 -13.88 10.15 -3.82
C LYS A 147 -15.13 10.96 -3.50
N GLU A 148 -15.15 11.68 -2.38
CA GLU A 148 -16.27 12.56 -2.02
C GLU A 148 -16.34 13.78 -2.94
N LYS A 149 -15.21 14.45 -3.19
CA LYS A 149 -15.13 15.57 -4.15
C LYS A 149 -15.49 15.16 -5.56
N SER A 150 -15.20 13.92 -5.98
CA SER A 150 -15.63 13.43 -7.29
C SER A 150 -17.14 13.16 -7.33
N LYS A 151 -17.73 12.67 -6.23
CA LYS A 151 -19.19 12.46 -6.13
C LYS A 151 -19.97 13.77 -6.18
N GLU A 152 -19.45 14.86 -5.59
CA GLU A 152 -20.08 16.19 -5.67
C GLU A 152 -20.08 16.80 -7.08
N ASN A 153 -19.22 16.29 -7.99
CA ASN A 153 -19.04 16.83 -9.33
C ASN A 153 -19.62 15.96 -10.48
N LEU A 154 -20.33 14.87 -10.16
CA LEU A 154 -20.89 13.95 -11.16
C LEU A 154 -22.40 14.11 -11.28
N SER A 155 -22.90 14.13 -12.51
CA SER A 155 -24.34 14.06 -12.78
C SER A 155 -24.92 12.69 -12.38
N GLU A 156 -26.20 12.64 -12.04
CA GLU A 156 -26.88 11.46 -11.44
C GLU A 156 -26.70 10.15 -12.23
N GLU A 157 -26.52 10.20 -13.57
CA GLU A 157 -26.30 9.01 -14.40
C GLU A 157 -24.88 8.40 -14.28
N GLU A 158 -23.84 9.20 -14.07
CA GLU A 158 -22.44 8.69 -13.94
C GLU A 158 -22.16 8.15 -12.52
N THR A 159 -22.88 8.68 -11.53
CA THR A 159 -22.79 8.23 -10.13
C THR A 159 -23.33 6.81 -9.96
N GLN A 160 -24.41 6.47 -10.67
CA GLN A 160 -25.00 5.14 -10.67
C GLN A 160 -23.99 4.10 -11.20
N SER A 161 -23.38 4.35 -12.37
CA SER A 161 -22.44 3.42 -13.02
C SER A 161 -21.17 3.14 -12.21
N SER A 162 -20.62 4.13 -11.51
CA SER A 162 -19.48 3.92 -10.61
C SER A 162 -19.86 3.16 -9.34
N SER A 163 -21.10 3.32 -8.85
CA SER A 163 -21.61 2.54 -7.71
C SER A 163 -21.85 1.09 -8.10
N ASP A 164 -22.38 0.87 -9.31
CA ASP A 164 -22.71 -0.43 -9.86
C ASP A 164 -21.44 -1.29 -10.06
N GLN A 165 -20.31 -0.69 -10.46
CA GLN A 165 -19.03 -1.40 -10.52
C GLN A 165 -18.53 -1.86 -9.16
N ILE A 166 -18.67 -1.03 -8.11
CA ILE A 166 -18.25 -1.39 -6.76
C ILE A 166 -19.13 -2.52 -6.20
N ILE A 167 -20.44 -2.46 -6.48
CA ILE A 167 -21.40 -3.49 -6.10
C ILE A 167 -21.08 -4.79 -6.86
N TYR A 168 -20.82 -4.71 -8.16
CA TYR A 168 -20.42 -5.84 -9.00
C TYR A 168 -19.13 -6.51 -8.50
N ASP A 169 -18.07 -5.74 -8.26
CA ASP A 169 -16.78 -6.26 -7.79
C ASP A 169 -16.93 -6.96 -6.43
N TYR A 170 -17.74 -6.38 -5.53
CA TYR A 170 -18.04 -7.03 -4.26
C TYR A 170 -18.80 -8.35 -4.46
N MET A 171 -19.81 -8.36 -5.31
CA MET A 171 -20.60 -9.56 -5.62
C MET A 171 -19.76 -10.66 -6.29
N GLU A 172 -18.86 -10.32 -7.21
CA GLU A 172 -17.95 -11.27 -7.88
C GLU A 172 -16.97 -11.90 -6.88
N ASN A 173 -16.48 -11.12 -5.92
CA ASN A 173 -15.62 -11.62 -4.85
C ASN A 173 -16.37 -12.55 -3.88
N GLU A 174 -17.58 -12.19 -3.46
CA GLU A 174 -18.39 -13.05 -2.60
C GLU A 174 -18.81 -14.33 -3.31
N PHE A 175 -19.19 -14.24 -4.59
CA PHE A 175 -19.48 -15.38 -5.45
C PHE A 175 -18.28 -16.35 -5.45
N ASN A 176 -17.08 -15.86 -5.77
CA ASN A 176 -15.88 -16.71 -5.80
C ASN A 176 -15.58 -17.34 -4.44
N ARG A 177 -15.77 -16.60 -3.35
CA ARG A 177 -15.54 -17.08 -1.98
C ARG A 177 -16.50 -18.20 -1.60
N ILE A 178 -17.79 -18.06 -1.87
CA ILE A 178 -18.80 -19.05 -1.46
C ILE A 178 -18.88 -20.23 -2.41
N THR A 179 -18.56 -20.02 -3.70
CA THR A 179 -18.67 -21.05 -4.73
C THR A 179 -17.37 -21.83 -4.99
N ASN A 180 -16.28 -21.47 -4.29
CA ASN A 180 -14.92 -21.85 -4.66
C ASN A 180 -14.65 -21.62 -6.15
N TYR A 181 -14.73 -20.36 -6.59
CA TYR A 181 -14.54 -19.96 -7.99
C TYR A 181 -15.46 -20.71 -8.98
N GLY A 182 -16.68 -21.03 -8.55
CA GLY A 182 -17.68 -21.71 -9.36
C GLY A 182 -17.67 -23.24 -9.27
N GLU A 183 -16.72 -23.86 -8.54
CA GLU A 183 -16.60 -25.33 -8.47
C GLU A 183 -17.81 -26.01 -7.83
N ASN A 184 -18.46 -25.39 -6.84
CA ASN A 184 -19.65 -25.93 -6.18
C ASN A 184 -20.91 -25.07 -6.44
N TYR A 185 -20.88 -24.30 -7.53
CA TYR A 185 -21.96 -23.36 -7.85
C TYR A 185 -23.30 -24.07 -8.08
N THR A 186 -24.28 -23.61 -7.33
CA THR A 186 -25.72 -23.96 -7.42
C THR A 186 -26.48 -22.64 -7.57
N PRO A 187 -27.03 -22.31 -8.76
CA PRO A 187 -27.62 -21.01 -9.06
C PRO A 187 -28.72 -20.60 -8.07
N GLU A 188 -29.63 -21.52 -7.75
CA GLU A 188 -30.79 -21.24 -6.89
C GLU A 188 -30.39 -20.85 -5.45
N ILE A 189 -29.20 -21.25 -5.02
CA ILE A 189 -28.68 -21.01 -3.67
C ILE A 189 -27.70 -19.85 -3.67
N HIS A 190 -26.72 -19.84 -4.58
CA HIS A 190 -25.61 -18.90 -4.48
C HIS A 190 -25.93 -17.53 -5.06
N ASP A 191 -26.74 -17.44 -6.12
CA ASP A 191 -27.10 -16.14 -6.70
C ASP A 191 -27.91 -15.31 -5.70
N SER A 192 -28.89 -15.96 -5.06
CA SER A 192 -29.71 -15.35 -4.01
C SER A 192 -28.87 -14.94 -2.79
N MET A 193 -27.92 -15.79 -2.37
CA MET A 193 -27.01 -15.48 -1.27
C MET A 193 -26.09 -14.29 -1.57
N VAL A 194 -25.50 -14.21 -2.76
CA VAL A 194 -24.61 -13.10 -3.15
C VAL A 194 -25.39 -11.79 -3.24
N ALA A 195 -26.58 -11.82 -3.85
CA ALA A 195 -27.47 -10.67 -3.94
C ALA A 195 -27.90 -10.17 -2.55
N GLU A 196 -28.21 -11.07 -1.61
CA GLU A 196 -28.50 -10.69 -0.22
C GLU A 196 -27.31 -10.07 0.51
N LEU A 197 -26.10 -10.56 0.28
CA LEU A 197 -24.88 -10.00 0.89
C LEU A 197 -24.63 -8.57 0.39
N ALA A 198 -24.79 -8.33 -0.91
CA ALA A 198 -24.67 -7.01 -1.49
C ALA A 198 -25.78 -6.07 -0.99
N SER A 199 -27.03 -6.55 -0.94
CA SER A 199 -28.16 -5.82 -0.37
C SER A 199 -27.86 -5.33 1.05
N LYS A 200 -27.39 -6.23 1.93
CA LYS A 200 -27.03 -5.88 3.32
C LYS A 200 -25.87 -4.89 3.41
N LYS A 201 -24.87 -5.02 2.52
CA LYS A 201 -23.67 -4.19 2.54
C LYS A 201 -23.90 -2.78 2.01
N PHE A 202 -24.69 -2.65 0.95
CA PHE A 202 -24.86 -1.39 0.22
C PHE A 202 -26.22 -0.72 0.46
N GLY A 203 -27.12 -1.36 1.21
CA GLY A 203 -28.43 -0.79 1.54
C GLY A 203 -29.41 -0.77 0.36
N ILE A 204 -29.18 -1.60 -0.66
CA ILE A 204 -30.05 -1.81 -1.83
C ILE A 204 -30.91 -3.06 -1.65
N THR A 205 -31.88 -3.28 -2.52
CA THR A 205 -32.62 -4.56 -2.55
C THR A 205 -31.79 -5.67 -3.20
N ALA A 206 -32.09 -6.93 -2.88
CA ALA A 206 -31.43 -8.07 -3.52
C ALA A 206 -31.76 -8.15 -5.03
N GLU A 207 -32.93 -7.67 -5.44
CA GLU A 207 -33.32 -7.59 -6.86
C GLU A 207 -32.47 -6.55 -7.60
N GLU A 208 -32.30 -5.35 -7.05
CA GLU A 208 -31.40 -4.32 -7.60
C GLU A 208 -29.94 -4.81 -7.67
N ALA A 209 -29.45 -5.49 -6.63
CA ALA A 209 -28.11 -6.07 -6.64
C ALA A 209 -27.93 -7.09 -7.78
N ASN A 210 -28.93 -7.93 -8.00
CA ASN A 210 -28.91 -8.93 -9.08
C ASN A 210 -28.95 -8.28 -10.47
N GLU A 211 -29.76 -7.23 -10.67
CA GLU A 211 -29.81 -6.48 -11.92
C GLU A 211 -28.47 -5.81 -12.26
N ILE A 212 -27.80 -5.23 -11.25
CA ILE A 212 -26.44 -4.69 -11.39
C ILE A 212 -25.48 -5.80 -11.81
N TYR A 213 -25.52 -6.95 -11.14
CA TYR A 213 -24.61 -8.04 -11.44
C TYR A 213 -24.77 -8.58 -12.87
N VAL A 214 -26.00 -8.76 -13.33
CA VAL A 214 -26.32 -9.23 -14.68
C VAL A 214 -25.93 -8.21 -15.74
N SER A 215 -26.29 -6.93 -15.55
CA SER A 215 -26.00 -5.87 -16.51
C SER A 215 -24.50 -5.65 -16.72
N MET A 216 -23.73 -5.66 -15.63
CA MET A 216 -22.27 -5.54 -15.65
C MET A 216 -21.60 -6.77 -16.24
N SER A 217 -22.09 -7.98 -15.92
CA SER A 217 -21.62 -9.23 -16.53
C SER A 217 -21.81 -9.22 -18.06
N MET A 218 -22.96 -8.76 -18.55
CA MET A 218 -23.24 -8.68 -19.99
C MET A 218 -22.39 -7.64 -20.72
N ASN A 219 -22.05 -6.53 -20.06
CA ASN A 219 -21.17 -5.50 -20.63
C ASN A 219 -19.69 -5.94 -20.71
N LYS A 220 -19.26 -6.90 -19.88
CA LYS A 220 -17.90 -7.47 -19.89
C LYS A 220 -17.58 -8.32 -21.13
N TYR A 221 -18.59 -8.71 -21.90
CA TYR A 221 -18.47 -9.57 -23.10
C TYR A 221 -18.88 -8.89 -24.42
N LYS A 222 -19.04 -7.57 -24.43
CA LYS A 222 -19.18 -6.76 -25.66
C LYS A 222 -17.83 -6.21 -26.11
#